data_AF-A0A1Z5ST31-F1
#
_entry.id   AF-A0A1Z5ST31-F1
#
_cell.length_a   1.000
_cell.length_b   1.000
_cell.length_c   1.000
_cell.angle_alpha   90.00
_cell.angle_beta   90.00
_cell.angle_gamma   90.00
#
_symmetry.space_group_name_H-M   'P 1'
#
loop_
_entity.id
_entity.type
_entity.pdbx_description
1 polymer ?
#
loop_
_entity_poly.entity_id
_entity_poly.type
_entity_poly.pdbx_seq_one_letter_code
_entity_poly.pdbx_strand_id
1 'polypeptide(L)'
;MTSTIGIPIKLLNEATGHQVTVEIDSGQTYRGKLVEAEDNMNCQLENINVTQRDGRVTHLDRVYIRGSTPSTTSPSAKMDIKHSRRILCLGPPNSKVLDVIGDLTGSAPSPHENGSTAGLTHEWEIKNAYYSARVPIWVDEISNVAEWKDEFLKPEAKEVVEAVGAWVYCFPKSANTYAQEGIEGVMKAIQEVVEKHTEDLGMESLLLAVAVPEPGEVSHPAGAEPSHDDWEDLCLPYGFEYIDYAAKGKNEYGENTGFERLKEALEANDWSAPDPEADDIGLNDLGLDDDDDDEETLAGMGRREEAEMTAELFGMKTALMQEEEEEEGHGFEPDAEDFMMPKQQAAEVENLDRMMGRLMAVKEQSADLPEGQRKRMAAQAVRQLMNDG
;
A
#
# COMPACT_ATOMS: atom_id res chain seq x y z
N MET A 1 -16.09 35.89 -6.96
CA MET A 1 -15.16 34.86 -7.46
C MET A 1 -15.06 33.82 -6.38
N THR A 2 -15.66 32.65 -6.56
CA THR A 2 -15.62 31.55 -5.60
C THR A 2 -14.28 30.85 -5.78
N SER A 3 -13.33 31.09 -4.87
CA SER A 3 -12.09 30.32 -4.83
C SER A 3 -12.45 28.87 -4.51
N THR A 4 -12.27 27.97 -5.48
CA THR A 4 -12.51 26.54 -5.28
C THR A 4 -11.48 26.03 -4.28
N ILE A 5 -11.93 25.73 -3.05
CA ILE A 5 -11.08 25.17 -1.99
C ILE A 5 -10.57 23.79 -2.48
N GLY A 6 -9.25 23.61 -2.46
CA GLY A 6 -8.60 22.35 -2.88
C GLY A 6 -8.95 21.18 -1.96
N ILE A 7 -8.89 19.95 -2.48
CA ILE A 7 -9.18 18.72 -1.72
C ILE A 7 -8.41 18.64 -0.39
N PRO A 8 -7.10 18.99 -0.30
CA PRO A 8 -6.37 18.94 0.97
C PRO A 8 -6.96 19.81 2.09
N ILE A 9 -7.46 21.01 1.75
CA ILE A 9 -8.10 21.91 2.72
C ILE A 9 -9.47 21.38 3.14
N LYS A 10 -10.19 20.69 2.25
CA LYS A 10 -11.46 20.02 2.60
C LYS A 10 -11.22 18.90 3.60
N LEU A 11 -10.22 18.04 3.35
CA LEU A 11 -9.83 16.97 4.26
C LEU A 11 -9.37 17.51 5.63
N LEU A 12 -8.60 18.61 5.64
CA LEU A 12 -8.19 19.26 6.87
C LEU A 12 -9.39 19.81 7.66
N ASN A 13 -10.38 20.41 6.99
CA ASN A 13 -11.61 20.86 7.61
C ASN A 13 -12.45 19.67 8.15
N GLU A 14 -12.50 18.55 7.44
CA GLU A 14 -13.16 17.31 7.88
C GLU A 14 -12.48 16.67 9.10
N ALA A 15 -11.15 16.84 9.24
CA ALA A 15 -10.40 16.40 10.40
C ALA A 15 -10.68 17.23 11.68
N THR A 16 -11.46 18.31 11.60
CA THR A 16 -11.83 19.10 12.78
C THR A 16 -12.54 18.23 13.81
N GLY A 17 -12.10 18.30 15.06
CA GLY A 17 -12.59 17.48 16.18
C GLY A 17 -11.81 16.19 16.41
N HIS A 18 -10.92 15.79 15.48
CA HIS A 18 -10.10 14.58 15.60
C HIS A 18 -8.71 14.89 16.17
N GLN A 19 -8.05 13.82 16.64
CA GLN A 19 -6.65 13.91 17.04
C GLN A 19 -5.77 13.96 15.80
N VAL A 20 -4.95 15.01 15.69
CA VAL A 20 -4.04 15.23 14.57
C VAL A 20 -2.63 15.44 15.08
N THR A 21 -1.67 15.12 14.23
CA THR A 21 -0.24 15.37 14.47
C THR A 21 0.22 16.40 13.45
N VAL A 22 0.73 17.54 13.93
CA VAL A 22 1.23 18.64 13.09
C VAL A 22 2.72 18.82 13.33
N GLU A 23 3.53 18.58 12.30
CA GLU A 23 4.95 18.92 12.31
C GLU A 23 5.14 20.33 11.74
N ILE A 24 5.95 21.15 12.42
CA ILE A 24 6.34 22.48 11.93
C ILE A 24 7.79 22.49 11.45
N ASP A 25 8.16 23.44 10.57
CA ASP A 25 9.48 23.55 9.93
C ASP A 25 10.68 23.53 10.89
N SER A 26 10.49 23.85 12.17
CA SER A 26 11.52 23.73 13.20
C SER A 26 11.79 22.29 13.67
N GLY A 27 11.09 21.29 13.13
CA GLY A 27 11.18 19.87 13.50
C GLY A 27 10.54 19.55 14.84
N GLN A 28 9.54 20.33 15.26
CA GLN A 28 8.76 20.08 16.48
C GLN A 28 7.41 19.50 16.07
N THR A 29 6.92 18.54 16.85
CA THR A 29 5.68 17.83 16.55
C THR A 29 4.61 18.14 17.60
N TYR A 30 3.44 18.57 17.16
CA TYR A 30 2.29 18.92 17.99
C TYR A 30 1.19 17.89 17.78
N ARG A 31 1.00 16.99 18.75
CA ARG A 31 -0.08 15.98 18.71
C ARG A 31 -1.21 16.40 19.65
N GLY A 32 -2.37 16.73 19.10
CA GLY A 32 -3.51 17.21 19.89
C GLY A 32 -4.81 17.16 19.10
N LYS A 33 -5.91 17.59 19.71
CA LYS A 33 -7.21 17.63 19.04
C LYS A 33 -7.36 18.91 18.22
N LEU A 34 -7.68 18.78 16.93
CA LEU A 34 -7.93 19.93 16.05
C LEU A 34 -9.27 20.58 16.42
N VAL A 35 -9.23 21.86 16.79
CA VAL A 35 -10.40 22.65 17.17
C VAL A 35 -10.96 23.42 15.98
N GLU A 36 -10.06 24.00 15.19
CA GLU A 36 -10.42 24.82 14.02
C GLU A 36 -9.27 24.80 13.01
N ALA A 37 -9.60 24.75 11.72
CA ALA A 37 -8.67 24.91 10.62
C ALA A 37 -9.20 26.00 9.67
N GLU A 38 -8.31 26.89 9.23
CA GLU A 38 -8.62 27.94 8.26
C GLU A 38 -8.09 27.55 6.86
N ASP A 39 -8.60 28.20 5.81
CA ASP A 39 -8.19 27.96 4.40
C ASP A 39 -6.70 28.23 4.13
N ASN A 40 -6.03 28.99 5.00
CA ASN A 40 -4.59 29.29 4.94
C ASN A 40 -3.74 28.28 5.75
N MET A 41 -4.35 27.17 6.20
CA MET A 41 -3.77 26.15 7.08
C MET A 41 -3.39 26.66 8.49
N ASN A 42 -3.96 27.77 8.95
CA ASN A 42 -3.90 28.08 10.38
C ASN A 42 -4.73 27.04 11.13
N CYS A 43 -4.14 26.43 12.16
CA CYS A 43 -4.77 25.37 12.94
C CYS A 43 -4.78 25.75 14.42
N GLN A 44 -5.93 25.60 15.06
CA GLN A 44 -6.06 25.68 16.50
C GLN A 44 -6.15 24.27 17.08
N LEU A 45 -5.31 23.95 18.05
CA LEU A 45 -5.26 22.66 18.73
C LEU A 45 -5.60 22.81 20.22
N GLU A 46 -6.13 21.76 20.83
CA GLU A 46 -6.31 21.61 22.27
C GLU A 46 -5.74 20.27 22.79
N ASN A 47 -5.34 20.24 24.07
CA ASN A 47 -4.73 19.07 24.73
C ASN A 47 -3.56 18.49 23.93
N ILE A 48 -2.51 19.29 23.75
CA ILE A 48 -1.38 18.99 22.86
C ILE A 48 -0.22 18.42 23.65
N ASN A 49 0.32 17.29 23.17
CA ASN A 49 1.66 16.85 23.51
C ASN A 49 2.63 17.36 22.44
N VAL A 50 3.56 18.22 22.84
CA VAL A 50 4.60 18.77 21.96
C VAL A 50 5.88 17.98 22.16
N THR A 51 6.35 17.34 21.11
CA THR A 51 7.66 16.69 21.06
C THR A 51 8.65 17.66 20.45
N GLN A 52 9.64 18.06 21.24
CA GLN A 52 10.77 18.86 20.76
C GLN A 52 11.74 17.99 19.97
N ARG A 53 12.61 18.63 19.19
CA ARG A 53 13.64 17.94 18.39
C ARG A 53 14.63 17.12 19.22
N ASP A 54 14.79 17.46 20.50
CA ASP A 54 15.63 16.71 21.45
C ASP A 54 14.88 15.56 22.14
N GLY A 55 13.68 15.20 21.66
CA GLY A 55 12.84 14.13 22.20
C GLY A 55 12.01 14.54 23.41
N ARG A 56 12.19 15.76 23.95
CA ARG A 56 11.45 16.20 25.14
C ARG A 56 9.98 16.43 24.82
N VAL A 57 9.12 15.78 25.59
CA VAL A 57 7.67 15.96 25.50
C VAL A 57 7.19 16.97 26.53
N THR A 58 6.42 17.95 26.10
CA THR A 58 5.77 18.94 26.96
C THR A 58 4.29 19.04 26.64
N HIS A 59 3.44 19.08 27.67
CA HIS A 59 2.00 19.23 27.50
C HIS A 59 1.60 20.71 27.44
N LEU A 60 0.77 21.07 26.46
CA LEU A 60 0.18 22.40 26.30
C LEU A 60 -1.34 22.30 26.15
N ASP A 61 -2.07 23.17 26.84
CA ASP A 61 -3.54 23.11 26.82
C ASP A 61 -4.14 23.56 25.49
N ARG A 62 -3.59 24.63 24.90
CA ARG A 62 -4.03 25.21 23.63
C ARG A 62 -2.88 25.81 22.86
N VAL A 63 -2.86 25.58 21.55
CA VAL A 63 -1.87 26.14 20.63
C VAL A 63 -2.58 26.65 19.38
N TYR A 64 -2.12 27.79 18.86
CA TYR A 64 -2.48 28.26 17.53
C TYR A 64 -1.25 28.15 16.63
N ILE A 65 -1.30 27.23 15.68
CA ILE A 65 -0.25 27.03 14.68
C ILE A 65 -0.60 27.88 13.46
N ARG A 66 0.33 28.77 13.11
CA ARG A 66 0.17 29.62 11.94
C ARG A 66 0.47 28.82 10.68
N GLY A 67 -0.54 28.66 9.84
CA GLY A 67 -0.39 28.22 8.48
C GLY A 67 0.38 29.24 7.65
N SER A 68 1.25 28.74 6.79
CA SER A 68 1.93 29.57 5.82
C SER A 68 0.89 30.12 4.85
N THR A 69 0.69 31.44 4.85
CA THR A 69 0.02 32.11 3.72
C THR A 69 0.87 31.80 2.47
N PRO A 70 0.30 31.38 1.34
CA PRO A 70 1.07 31.22 0.12
C PRO A 70 1.38 32.61 -0.46
N SER A 71 2.26 33.36 0.22
CA SER A 71 2.91 34.53 -0.35
C SER A 71 3.97 34.03 -1.30
N THR A 72 3.60 33.92 -2.58
CA THR A 72 4.51 33.83 -3.74
C THR A 72 5.68 32.85 -3.54
N THR A 73 5.44 31.60 -3.94
CA THR A 73 6.47 30.59 -4.28
C THR A 73 7.61 30.46 -3.27
N SER A 74 7.34 29.77 -2.17
CA SER A 74 8.32 28.85 -1.59
C SER A 74 7.76 27.44 -1.77
N PRO A 75 8.53 26.47 -2.30
CA PRO A 75 8.02 25.16 -2.63
C PRO A 75 7.52 24.52 -1.34
N SER A 76 6.27 24.04 -1.37
CA SER A 76 5.81 22.97 -0.48
C SER A 76 6.97 22.01 -0.30
N ALA A 77 7.33 21.66 0.95
CA ALA A 77 8.38 20.69 1.22
C ALA A 77 8.14 19.47 0.33
N LYS A 78 8.91 19.36 -0.75
CA LYS A 78 8.75 18.27 -1.71
C LYS A 78 9.24 17.04 -0.97
N MET A 79 8.37 16.05 -0.82
CA MET A 79 8.83 14.78 -0.27
C MET A 79 9.90 14.22 -1.20
N ASP A 80 11.04 13.82 -0.62
CA ASP A 80 12.17 13.25 -1.35
C ASP A 80 12.22 11.75 -1.06
N ILE A 81 11.85 10.93 -2.05
CA ILE A 81 11.81 9.48 -1.90
C ILE A 81 13.25 8.95 -2.04
N LYS A 82 13.86 8.61 -0.90
CA LYS A 82 15.26 8.14 -0.84
C LYS A 82 15.44 6.73 -1.42
N HIS A 83 14.46 5.86 -1.20
CA HIS A 83 14.46 4.47 -1.66
C HIS A 83 13.19 4.22 -2.45
N SER A 84 13.32 4.24 -3.77
CA SER A 84 12.17 3.97 -4.64
C SER A 84 12.11 2.50 -5.05
N ARG A 85 10.89 1.99 -5.17
CA ARG A 85 10.59 0.82 -6.00
C ARG A 85 10.94 1.11 -7.47
N ARG A 86 10.95 0.06 -8.29
CA ARG A 86 11.50 0.10 -9.66
C ARG A 86 10.41 -0.04 -10.70
N ILE A 87 10.68 0.43 -11.91
CA ILE A 87 9.87 0.13 -13.09
C ILE A 87 10.53 -1.05 -13.81
N LEU A 88 9.77 -2.08 -14.15
CA LEU A 88 10.22 -3.14 -15.05
C LEU A 88 9.48 -3.00 -16.40
N CYS A 89 10.22 -2.59 -17.42
CA CYS A 89 9.72 -2.51 -18.79
C CYS A 89 9.99 -3.82 -19.53
N LEU A 90 8.94 -4.42 -20.07
CA LEU A 90 8.95 -5.72 -20.73
C LEU A 90 8.42 -5.58 -22.16
N GLY A 91 8.89 -6.45 -23.04
CA GLY A 91 8.28 -6.60 -24.35
C GLY A 91 8.91 -7.74 -25.15
N PRO A 92 8.29 -8.18 -26.25
CA PRO A 92 8.95 -9.08 -27.18
C PRO A 92 10.23 -8.45 -27.78
N PRO A 93 11.10 -9.23 -28.43
CA PRO A 93 12.23 -8.70 -29.18
C PRO A 93 11.76 -7.62 -30.17
N ASN A 94 12.42 -6.46 -30.18
CA ASN A 94 12.06 -5.28 -30.98
C ASN A 94 10.73 -4.58 -30.63
N SER A 95 10.23 -4.76 -29.40
CA SER A 95 9.01 -4.11 -28.85
C SER A 95 9.04 -2.59 -28.74
N LYS A 96 10.16 -1.93 -29.10
CA LYS A 96 10.36 -0.48 -29.00
C LYS A 96 10.19 0.08 -27.58
N VAL A 97 10.41 -0.74 -26.55
CA VAL A 97 10.46 -0.30 -25.15
C VAL A 97 11.40 0.89 -24.95
N LEU A 98 12.52 0.94 -25.68
CA LEU A 98 13.47 2.05 -25.62
C LEU A 98 12.89 3.38 -26.11
N ASP A 99 11.94 3.38 -27.05
CA ASP A 99 11.28 4.61 -27.51
C ASP A 99 10.40 5.17 -26.37
N VAL A 100 9.65 4.29 -25.68
CA VAL A 100 8.83 4.65 -24.52
C VAL A 100 9.70 5.23 -23.38
N ILE A 101 10.83 4.59 -23.09
CA ILE A 101 11.80 5.07 -22.08
C ILE A 101 12.43 6.40 -22.50
N GLY A 102 12.75 6.54 -23.80
CA GLY A 102 13.27 7.76 -24.39
C GLY A 102 12.33 8.95 -24.18
N ASP A 103 11.05 8.75 -24.45
CA ASP A 103 10.03 9.79 -24.28
C ASP A 103 9.78 10.08 -22.78
N LEU A 104 9.81 9.05 -21.92
CA LEU A 104 9.59 9.19 -20.47
C LEU A 104 10.71 9.97 -19.77
N THR A 105 11.95 9.64 -20.08
CA THR A 105 13.13 10.12 -19.33
C THR A 105 13.95 11.18 -20.09
N GLY A 106 13.70 11.35 -21.39
CA GLY A 106 14.49 12.20 -22.28
C GLY A 106 15.73 11.51 -22.85
N SER A 107 16.04 10.28 -22.44
CA SER A 107 17.12 9.46 -23.01
C SER A 107 16.80 7.97 -22.96
N ALA A 108 17.56 7.14 -23.66
CA ALA A 108 17.39 5.69 -23.58
C ALA A 108 18.76 5.00 -23.59
N PRO A 109 18.91 3.86 -22.90
CA PRO A 109 20.11 3.05 -23.01
C PRO A 109 20.28 2.52 -24.43
N SER A 110 21.53 2.33 -24.86
CA SER A 110 21.81 1.70 -26.16
C SER A 110 21.59 0.18 -26.06
N PRO A 111 20.97 -0.45 -27.06
CA PRO A 111 20.85 -1.90 -27.11
C PRO A 111 22.23 -2.56 -27.18
N HIS A 112 22.29 -3.83 -26.77
CA HIS A 112 23.51 -4.64 -26.88
C HIS A 112 23.93 -4.81 -28.34
N GLU A 113 25.17 -5.27 -28.60
CA GLU A 113 25.69 -5.46 -29.97
C GLU A 113 24.83 -6.43 -30.82
N ASN A 114 24.11 -7.35 -30.18
CA ASN A 114 23.19 -8.29 -30.81
C ASN A 114 21.78 -7.71 -31.05
N GLY A 115 21.53 -6.46 -30.66
CA GLY A 115 20.24 -5.79 -30.76
C GLY A 115 19.27 -6.06 -29.60
N SER A 116 19.63 -6.90 -28.63
CA SER A 116 18.76 -7.20 -27.49
C SER A 116 18.71 -6.05 -26.50
N THR A 117 17.55 -5.90 -25.86
CA THR A 117 17.31 -4.93 -24.79
C THR A 117 17.26 -5.56 -23.40
N ALA A 118 17.46 -6.88 -23.31
CA ALA A 118 17.42 -7.63 -22.06
C ALA A 118 18.52 -7.19 -21.08
N GLY A 119 18.14 -7.03 -19.81
CA GLY A 119 19.05 -6.68 -18.72
C GLY A 119 19.60 -5.25 -18.79
N LEU A 120 19.03 -4.36 -19.60
CA LEU A 120 19.41 -2.95 -19.58
C LEU A 120 18.82 -2.26 -18.36
N THR A 121 19.51 -1.22 -17.90
CA THR A 121 19.04 -0.37 -16.81
C THR A 121 19.04 1.08 -17.23
N HIS A 122 18.07 1.83 -16.71
CA HIS A 122 17.96 3.26 -16.87
C HIS A 122 17.43 3.90 -15.59
N GLU A 123 17.29 5.21 -15.59
CA GLU A 123 16.80 5.94 -14.43
C GLU A 123 15.88 7.07 -14.88
N TRP A 124 14.80 7.28 -14.14
CA TRP A 124 13.87 8.37 -14.35
C TRP A 124 13.86 9.31 -13.15
N GLU A 125 14.14 10.59 -13.40
CA GLU A 125 14.02 11.64 -12.40
C GLU A 125 12.62 12.24 -12.43
N ILE A 126 11.79 11.89 -11.45
CA ILE A 126 10.48 12.49 -11.28
C ILE A 126 10.63 13.78 -10.48
N LYS A 127 10.14 14.89 -11.06
CA LYS A 127 10.12 16.21 -10.40
C LYS A 127 8.76 16.86 -10.63
N ASN A 128 7.81 16.59 -9.75
CA ASN A 128 6.50 17.22 -9.80
C ASN A 128 6.31 18.21 -8.63
N ALA A 129 5.08 18.68 -8.43
CA ALA A 129 4.74 19.63 -7.36
C ALA A 129 4.71 19.00 -5.97
N TYR A 130 4.57 17.67 -5.89
CA TYR A 130 4.28 16.92 -4.67
C TYR A 130 5.52 16.23 -4.11
N TYR A 131 6.32 15.61 -4.97
CA TYR A 131 7.53 14.87 -4.58
C TYR A 131 8.65 14.97 -5.62
N SER A 132 9.82 14.48 -5.23
CA SER A 132 10.92 14.16 -6.12
C SER A 132 11.39 12.75 -5.83
N ALA A 133 11.66 11.98 -6.89
CA ALA A 133 12.10 10.61 -6.78
C ALA A 133 13.05 10.27 -7.94
N ARG A 134 13.98 9.35 -7.68
CA ARG A 134 14.84 8.76 -8.69
C ARG A 134 14.45 7.30 -8.85
N VAL A 135 13.64 7.01 -9.85
CA VAL A 135 13.07 5.68 -10.06
C VAL A 135 13.94 4.89 -11.03
N PRO A 136 14.56 3.76 -10.59
CA PRO A 136 15.30 2.89 -11.49
C PRO A 136 14.34 2.19 -12.45
N ILE A 137 14.75 2.12 -13.72
CA ILE A 137 14.06 1.37 -14.77
C ILE A 137 14.93 0.15 -15.11
N TRP A 138 14.32 -1.03 -15.07
CA TRP A 138 14.85 -2.26 -15.61
C TRP A 138 14.17 -2.57 -16.92
N VAL A 139 14.94 -3.06 -17.89
CA VAL A 139 14.43 -3.44 -19.21
C VAL A 139 14.73 -4.91 -19.42
N ASP A 140 13.70 -5.67 -19.75
CA ASP A 140 13.85 -7.09 -20.06
C ASP A 140 13.03 -7.48 -21.29
N GLU A 141 13.37 -8.63 -21.88
CA GLU A 141 12.85 -9.08 -23.16
C GLU A 141 12.21 -10.46 -23.03
N ILE A 142 10.94 -10.58 -23.44
CA ILE A 142 10.20 -11.84 -23.36
C ILE A 142 10.28 -12.55 -24.71
N SER A 143 11.32 -13.35 -24.89
CA SER A 143 11.47 -14.22 -26.06
C SER A 143 10.59 -15.48 -25.98
N ASN A 144 10.41 -16.03 -24.77
CA ASN A 144 9.58 -17.21 -24.51
C ASN A 144 8.86 -17.03 -23.17
N VAL A 145 7.54 -16.89 -23.24
CA VAL A 145 6.68 -16.60 -22.07
C VAL A 145 6.74 -17.72 -21.04
N ALA A 146 6.79 -18.99 -21.47
CA ALA A 146 6.81 -20.12 -20.56
C ALA A 146 8.10 -20.18 -19.74
N GLU A 147 9.26 -20.02 -20.42
CA GLU A 147 10.57 -20.01 -19.76
C GLU A 147 10.72 -18.79 -18.85
N TRP A 148 10.30 -17.61 -19.32
CA TRP A 148 10.32 -16.38 -18.53
C TRP A 148 9.48 -16.53 -17.25
N LYS A 149 8.26 -17.06 -17.39
CA LYS A 149 7.37 -17.30 -16.25
C LYS A 149 7.97 -18.30 -15.27
N ASP A 150 8.49 -19.43 -15.76
CA ASP A 150 9.09 -20.45 -14.91
C ASP A 150 10.31 -19.92 -14.13
N GLU A 151 11.05 -18.96 -14.69
CA GLU A 151 12.14 -18.29 -14.01
C GLU A 151 11.65 -17.35 -12.91
N PHE A 152 10.68 -16.48 -13.22
CA PHE A 152 10.13 -15.52 -12.28
C PHE A 152 9.23 -16.14 -11.20
N LEU A 153 8.70 -17.35 -11.40
CA LEU A 153 7.96 -18.08 -10.38
C LEU A 153 8.85 -18.73 -9.31
N LYS A 154 10.18 -18.74 -9.48
CA LYS A 154 11.10 -19.32 -8.49
C LYS A 154 11.14 -18.50 -7.21
N PRO A 155 11.33 -19.11 -6.02
CA PRO A 155 11.45 -18.38 -4.77
C PRO A 155 12.57 -17.33 -4.77
N GLU A 156 13.65 -17.59 -5.51
CA GLU A 156 14.79 -16.67 -5.63
C GLU A 156 14.43 -15.38 -6.39
N ALA A 157 13.38 -15.39 -7.21
CA ALA A 157 12.91 -14.21 -7.93
C ALA A 157 12.02 -13.30 -7.06
N LYS A 158 11.64 -13.74 -5.85
CA LYS A 158 10.77 -12.97 -4.94
C LYS A 158 11.33 -11.57 -4.67
N GLU A 159 12.61 -11.47 -4.29
CA GLU A 159 13.26 -10.18 -4.01
C GLU A 159 13.22 -9.22 -5.22
N VAL A 160 13.30 -9.78 -6.43
CA VAL A 160 13.23 -8.99 -7.67
C VAL A 160 11.82 -8.48 -7.91
N VAL A 161 10.79 -9.31 -7.72
CA VAL A 161 9.39 -8.97 -7.95
C VAL A 161 8.90 -7.93 -6.93
N GLU A 162 9.25 -8.10 -5.64
CA GLU A 162 8.89 -7.15 -4.59
C GLU A 162 9.51 -5.76 -4.80
N ALA A 163 10.70 -5.72 -5.39
CA ALA A 163 11.39 -4.48 -5.72
C ALA A 163 10.73 -3.69 -6.86
N VAL A 164 9.85 -4.30 -7.65
CA VAL A 164 9.15 -3.67 -8.78
C VAL A 164 7.85 -3.04 -8.29
N GLY A 165 7.70 -1.74 -8.52
CA GLY A 165 6.49 -0.96 -8.23
C GLY A 165 5.59 -0.78 -9.44
N ALA A 166 6.13 -0.87 -10.66
CA ALA A 166 5.34 -0.82 -11.87
C ALA A 166 5.89 -1.77 -12.95
N TRP A 167 4.99 -2.48 -13.60
CA TRP A 167 5.23 -3.36 -14.73
C TRP A 167 4.69 -2.71 -16.00
N VAL A 168 5.57 -2.39 -16.94
CA VAL A 168 5.21 -1.73 -18.20
C VAL A 168 5.45 -2.71 -19.33
N TYR A 169 4.39 -3.37 -19.79
CA TYR A 169 4.46 -4.33 -20.89
C TYR A 169 4.17 -3.63 -22.22
N CYS A 170 5.20 -3.44 -23.04
CA CYS A 170 5.08 -2.88 -24.38
C CYS A 170 4.95 -3.98 -25.43
N PHE A 171 3.97 -3.87 -26.32
CA PHE A 171 3.76 -4.81 -27.41
C PHE A 171 3.36 -4.09 -28.71
N PRO A 172 3.67 -4.66 -29.89
CA PRO A 172 3.19 -4.11 -31.14
C PRO A 172 1.66 -4.17 -31.22
N LYS A 173 1.01 -3.03 -31.47
CA LYS A 173 -0.43 -2.98 -31.71
C LYS A 173 -0.74 -3.84 -32.94
N SER A 174 -1.61 -4.84 -32.81
CA SER A 174 -1.94 -5.75 -33.91
C SER A 174 -3.43 -6.11 -33.96
N ALA A 175 -3.99 -6.10 -35.16
CA ALA A 175 -5.34 -6.60 -35.44
C ALA A 175 -5.42 -8.14 -35.50
N ASN A 176 -4.28 -8.84 -35.43
CA ASN A 176 -4.22 -10.29 -35.57
C ASN A 176 -4.60 -11.00 -34.27
N THR A 177 -5.65 -11.82 -34.31
CA THR A 177 -6.15 -12.58 -33.16
C THR A 177 -5.08 -13.49 -32.54
N TYR A 178 -4.20 -14.11 -33.33
CA TYR A 178 -3.10 -14.93 -32.79
C TYR A 178 -2.06 -14.10 -32.03
N ALA A 179 -1.86 -12.84 -32.45
CA ALA A 179 -0.98 -11.93 -31.73
C ALA A 179 -1.64 -11.51 -30.40
N GLN A 180 -2.95 -11.27 -30.41
CA GLN A 180 -3.73 -10.95 -29.20
C GLN A 180 -3.71 -12.08 -28.17
N GLU A 181 -3.92 -13.33 -28.59
CA GLU A 181 -3.79 -14.51 -27.69
C GLU A 181 -2.39 -14.60 -27.08
N GLY A 182 -1.35 -14.25 -27.84
CA GLY A 182 0.03 -14.20 -27.34
C GLY A 182 0.24 -13.09 -26.30
N ILE A 183 -0.31 -11.89 -26.56
CA ILE A 183 -0.26 -10.72 -25.67
C ILE A 183 -1.01 -11.02 -24.37
N GLU A 184 -2.22 -11.58 -24.45
CA GLU A 184 -3.01 -12.05 -23.31
C GLU A 184 -2.23 -13.09 -22.49
N GLY A 185 -1.60 -14.05 -23.16
CA GLY A 185 -0.75 -15.05 -22.51
C GLY A 185 0.43 -14.45 -21.73
N VAL A 186 1.01 -13.34 -22.21
CA VAL A 186 2.07 -12.61 -21.49
C VAL A 186 1.50 -11.86 -20.29
N MET A 187 0.39 -11.14 -20.46
CA MET A 187 -0.26 -10.41 -19.35
C MET A 187 -0.65 -11.36 -18.21
N LYS A 188 -1.24 -12.51 -18.57
CA LYS A 188 -1.54 -13.58 -17.62
C LYS A 188 -0.30 -14.09 -16.89
N ALA A 189 0.81 -14.30 -17.61
CA ALA A 189 2.05 -14.75 -17.00
C ALA A 189 2.63 -13.72 -16.02
N ILE A 190 2.56 -12.43 -16.34
CA ILE A 190 3.00 -11.34 -15.45
C ILE A 190 2.11 -11.30 -14.20
N GLN A 191 0.79 -11.34 -14.36
CA GLN A 191 -0.15 -11.36 -13.23
C GLN A 191 0.16 -12.52 -12.27
N GLU A 192 0.28 -13.75 -12.79
CA GLU A 192 0.58 -14.94 -11.98
C GLU A 192 1.91 -14.80 -11.21
N VAL A 193 2.91 -14.14 -11.79
CA VAL A 193 4.20 -13.86 -11.14
C VAL A 193 4.03 -12.85 -10.02
N VAL A 194 3.31 -11.76 -10.26
CA VAL A 194 3.09 -10.70 -9.26
C VAL A 194 2.30 -11.25 -8.09
N GLU A 195 1.14 -11.84 -8.33
CA GLU A 195 0.26 -12.40 -7.28
C GLU A 195 1.02 -13.40 -6.40
N LYS A 196 1.76 -14.33 -7.00
CA LYS A 196 2.50 -15.35 -6.25
C LYS A 196 3.48 -14.78 -5.22
N HIS A 197 4.11 -13.63 -5.51
CA HIS A 197 5.17 -13.09 -4.67
C HIS A 197 4.73 -11.93 -3.80
N THR A 198 3.64 -11.23 -4.14
CA THR A 198 3.22 -10.00 -3.44
C THR A 198 1.87 -10.09 -2.72
N GLU A 199 1.04 -11.11 -2.98
CA GLU A 199 -0.30 -11.24 -2.39
C GLU A 199 -0.26 -11.29 -0.85
N ASP A 200 0.65 -12.08 -0.27
CA ASP A 200 0.79 -12.23 1.18
C ASP A 200 1.24 -10.93 1.89
N LEU A 201 1.82 -9.99 1.14
CA LEU A 201 2.39 -8.76 1.68
C LEU A 201 1.47 -7.55 1.48
N GLY A 202 0.34 -7.72 0.78
CA GLY A 202 -0.55 -6.61 0.43
C GLY A 202 0.14 -5.52 -0.41
N MET A 203 1.22 -5.87 -1.10
CA MET A 203 1.94 -4.92 -1.94
C MET A 203 1.27 -4.81 -3.31
N GLU A 204 0.80 -3.62 -3.64
CA GLU A 204 0.23 -3.32 -4.94
C GLU A 204 1.33 -2.93 -5.94
N SER A 205 1.18 -3.35 -7.19
CA SER A 205 2.06 -2.96 -8.28
C SER A 205 1.21 -2.44 -9.43
N LEU A 206 1.63 -1.33 -10.03
CA LEU A 206 0.96 -0.78 -11.21
C LEU A 206 1.26 -1.66 -12.43
N LEU A 207 0.22 -2.12 -13.15
CA LEU A 207 0.38 -2.93 -14.37
C LEU A 207 -0.12 -2.13 -15.59
N LEU A 208 0.76 -1.84 -16.54
CA LEU A 208 0.46 -1.06 -17.75
C LEU A 208 0.69 -1.89 -19.01
N ALA A 209 -0.32 -1.97 -19.87
CA ALA A 209 -0.30 -2.66 -21.15
C ALA A 209 -0.21 -1.62 -22.28
N VAL A 210 0.98 -1.45 -22.86
CA VAL A 210 1.29 -0.34 -23.77
C VAL A 210 1.37 -0.84 -25.20
N ALA A 211 0.35 -0.54 -26.00
CA ALA A 211 0.31 -0.86 -27.41
C ALA A 211 1.10 0.18 -28.22
N VAL A 212 2.23 -0.24 -28.80
CA VAL A 212 3.12 0.61 -29.59
C VAL A 212 2.87 0.39 -31.09
N PRO A 213 2.76 1.45 -31.91
CA PRO A 213 2.48 1.30 -33.34
C PRO A 213 3.63 0.60 -34.10
N GLU A 214 3.30 -0.36 -34.97
CA GLU A 214 4.26 -0.97 -35.89
C GLU A 214 4.65 0.00 -37.02
N PRO A 215 5.94 0.05 -37.42
CA PRO A 215 6.36 0.87 -38.54
C PRO A 215 5.94 0.20 -39.86
N GLY A 216 4.94 0.78 -40.53
CA GLY A 216 4.54 0.39 -41.88
C GLY A 216 3.20 -0.33 -42.01
N GLU A 217 2.42 -0.45 -40.93
CA GLU A 217 1.01 -0.82 -41.08
C GLU A 217 0.26 0.29 -41.82
N VAL A 218 -0.12 -0.05 -43.06
CA VAL A 218 -1.08 0.72 -43.84
C VAL A 218 -2.42 0.50 -43.17
N SER A 219 -3.04 1.59 -42.69
CA SER A 219 -4.41 1.65 -42.18
C SER A 219 -5.26 0.48 -42.66
N HIS A 220 -5.56 -0.46 -41.76
CA HIS A 220 -6.43 -1.59 -42.05
C HIS A 220 -7.80 -1.06 -42.50
N PRO A 221 -8.55 -1.80 -43.33
CA PRO A 221 -9.90 -1.39 -43.70
C PRO A 221 -10.72 -1.15 -42.42
N ALA A 222 -11.34 0.03 -42.35
CA ALA A 222 -12.12 0.47 -41.19
C ALA A 222 -13.10 -0.63 -40.74
N GLY A 223 -12.95 -1.10 -39.50
CA GLY A 223 -13.81 -2.10 -38.87
C GLY A 223 -13.20 -3.48 -38.61
N ALA A 224 -11.90 -3.69 -38.84
CA ALA A 224 -11.20 -4.94 -38.52
C ALA A 224 -10.19 -4.84 -37.34
N GLU A 225 -9.87 -3.64 -36.88
CA GLU A 225 -9.05 -3.44 -35.68
C GLU A 225 -9.94 -3.47 -34.43
N PRO A 226 -9.51 -4.12 -33.34
CA PRO A 226 -10.20 -4.03 -32.06
C PRO A 226 -10.27 -2.55 -31.64
N SER A 227 -11.42 -2.16 -31.10
CA SER A 227 -11.63 -0.85 -30.51
C SER A 227 -10.80 -0.70 -29.23
N HIS A 228 -10.75 0.52 -28.69
CA HIS A 228 -10.11 0.78 -27.40
C HIS A 228 -10.75 -0.08 -26.31
N ASP A 229 -12.08 -0.09 -26.27
CA ASP A 229 -12.88 -0.84 -25.30
C ASP A 229 -12.59 -2.35 -25.39
N ASP A 230 -12.40 -2.90 -26.59
CA ASP A 230 -12.04 -4.33 -26.75
C ASP A 230 -10.67 -4.65 -26.11
N TRP A 231 -9.72 -3.73 -26.20
CA TRP A 231 -8.41 -3.88 -25.57
C TRP A 231 -8.46 -3.67 -24.05
N GLU A 232 -9.26 -2.72 -23.57
CA GLU A 232 -9.50 -2.54 -22.14
C GLU A 232 -10.15 -3.79 -21.53
N ASP A 233 -11.17 -4.35 -22.18
CA ASP A 233 -11.83 -5.59 -21.74
C ASP A 233 -10.87 -6.78 -21.73
N LEU A 234 -9.86 -6.80 -22.62
CA LEU A 234 -8.82 -7.83 -22.64
C LEU A 234 -7.80 -7.64 -21.50
N CYS A 235 -7.44 -6.41 -21.17
CA CYS A 235 -6.40 -6.10 -20.17
C CYS A 235 -6.94 -6.14 -18.73
N LEU A 236 -8.18 -5.69 -18.51
CA LEU A 236 -8.79 -5.51 -17.20
C LEU A 236 -8.81 -6.78 -16.32
N PRO A 237 -9.11 -7.99 -16.83
CA PRO A 237 -9.13 -9.21 -16.02
C PRO A 237 -7.77 -9.58 -15.40
N TYR A 238 -6.67 -9.08 -15.98
CA TYR A 238 -5.30 -9.32 -15.51
C TYR A 238 -4.75 -8.15 -14.68
N GLY A 239 -5.59 -7.15 -14.36
CA GLY A 239 -5.21 -5.97 -13.60
C GLY A 239 -4.43 -4.92 -14.39
N PHE A 240 -4.35 -5.05 -15.73
CA PHE A 240 -3.63 -4.11 -16.58
C PHE A 240 -4.49 -2.94 -17.01
N GLU A 241 -3.94 -1.73 -16.93
CA GLU A 241 -4.47 -0.56 -17.63
C GLU A 241 -3.95 -0.53 -19.06
N TYR A 242 -4.86 -0.50 -20.05
CA TYR A 242 -4.51 -0.43 -21.46
C TYR A 242 -4.17 1.00 -21.88
N ILE A 243 -3.07 1.15 -22.63
CA ILE A 243 -2.60 2.42 -23.18
C ILE A 243 -2.30 2.26 -24.67
N ASP A 244 -3.07 2.92 -25.52
CA ASP A 244 -2.70 3.14 -26.93
C ASP A 244 -1.66 4.25 -27.01
N TYR A 245 -0.38 3.88 -27.17
CA TYR A 245 0.74 4.81 -27.17
C TYR A 245 0.66 5.87 -28.28
N ALA A 246 -0.01 5.56 -29.40
CA ALA A 246 -0.17 6.49 -30.51
C ALA A 246 -1.26 7.55 -30.28
N ALA A 247 -2.15 7.33 -29.31
CA ALA A 247 -3.23 8.27 -28.98
C ALA A 247 -2.68 9.60 -28.44
N LYS A 248 -3.37 10.70 -28.74
CA LYS A 248 -2.97 12.05 -28.34
C LYS A 248 -4.17 12.86 -27.86
N GLY A 249 -3.92 13.70 -26.86
CA GLY A 249 -4.91 14.63 -26.35
C GLY A 249 -5.71 14.01 -25.20
N LYS A 250 -7.02 14.27 -25.20
CA LYS A 250 -7.92 13.86 -24.12
C LYS A 250 -9.09 13.03 -24.64
N ASN A 251 -9.55 12.07 -23.86
CA ASN A 251 -10.75 11.29 -24.17
C ASN A 251 -12.04 12.12 -23.95
N GLU A 252 -13.20 11.49 -24.16
CA GLU A 252 -14.52 12.13 -24.02
C GLU A 252 -14.82 12.62 -22.58
N TYR A 253 -14.12 12.08 -21.59
CA TYR A 253 -14.22 12.44 -20.18
C TYR A 253 -13.20 13.51 -19.76
N GLY A 254 -12.33 13.94 -20.67
CA GLY A 254 -11.31 14.96 -20.43
C GLY A 254 -10.03 14.42 -19.77
N GLU A 255 -9.85 13.11 -19.72
CA GLU A 255 -8.68 12.41 -19.20
C GLU A 255 -7.58 12.33 -20.26
N ASN A 256 -6.32 12.27 -19.84
CA ASN A 256 -5.19 12.19 -20.77
C ASN A 256 -5.20 10.83 -21.50
N THR A 257 -4.62 10.79 -22.69
CA THR A 257 -4.51 9.57 -23.51
C THR A 257 -3.08 9.36 -24.02
N GLY A 258 -2.76 8.12 -24.37
CA GLY A 258 -1.44 7.72 -24.87
C GLY A 258 -0.31 7.98 -23.89
N PHE A 259 0.80 8.53 -24.38
CA PHE A 259 1.99 8.76 -23.55
C PHE A 259 1.72 9.64 -22.31
N GLU A 260 0.87 10.66 -22.42
CA GLU A 260 0.54 11.53 -21.28
C GLU A 260 -0.21 10.75 -20.18
N ARG A 261 -1.02 9.76 -20.55
CA ARG A 261 -1.70 8.87 -19.60
C ARG A 261 -0.73 7.92 -18.92
N LEU A 262 0.18 7.31 -19.69
CA LEU A 262 1.25 6.46 -19.17
C LEU A 262 2.07 7.21 -18.11
N LYS A 263 2.47 8.43 -18.45
CA LYS A 263 3.28 9.27 -17.56
C LYS A 263 2.50 9.66 -16.31
N GLU A 264 1.23 10.05 -16.45
CA GLU A 264 0.36 10.36 -15.30
C GLU A 264 0.22 9.18 -14.34
N ALA A 265 -0.02 7.96 -14.85
CA ALA A 265 -0.14 6.76 -14.03
C ALA A 265 1.16 6.47 -13.26
N LEU A 266 2.32 6.60 -13.92
CA LEU A 266 3.62 6.41 -13.28
C LEU A 266 3.96 7.53 -12.27
N GLU A 267 3.59 8.79 -12.55
CA GLU A 267 3.79 9.89 -11.61
C GLU A 267 2.84 9.81 -10.40
N ALA A 268 1.68 9.18 -10.55
CA ALA A 268 0.70 8.96 -9.47
C ALA A 268 1.00 7.73 -8.60
N ASN A 269 1.88 6.82 -9.07
CA ASN A 269 2.25 5.61 -8.34
C ASN A 269 3.02 5.93 -7.04
N ASP A 270 2.78 5.13 -5.99
CA ASP A 270 3.60 5.20 -4.77
C ASP A 270 4.91 4.46 -4.98
N TRP A 271 5.99 5.23 -4.99
CA TRP A 271 7.34 4.71 -5.20
C TRP A 271 8.03 4.32 -3.91
N SER A 272 7.44 4.56 -2.74
CA SER A 272 8.08 4.27 -1.46
C SER A 272 8.39 2.78 -1.35
N ALA A 273 9.68 2.43 -1.23
CA ALA A 273 10.06 1.07 -0.86
C ALA A 273 9.81 0.87 0.64
N PRO A 274 9.40 -0.33 1.09
CA PRO A 274 9.44 -0.69 2.50
C PRO A 274 10.86 -0.45 3.00
N ASP A 275 11.02 0.43 3.98
CA ASP A 275 12.32 0.72 4.56
C ASP A 275 12.54 -0.28 5.72
N PRO A 276 13.45 -1.26 5.57
CA PRO A 276 13.74 -2.20 6.63
C PRO A 276 14.36 -1.52 7.88
N GLU A 277 14.86 -0.28 7.77
CA GLU A 277 15.30 0.53 8.92
C GLU A 277 14.15 1.35 9.54
N ALA A 278 13.04 1.59 8.82
CA ALA A 278 11.85 2.25 9.39
C ALA A 278 10.98 1.29 10.21
N ASP A 279 11.02 0.00 9.91
CA ASP A 279 10.50 -1.05 10.81
C ASP A 279 11.38 -1.24 12.06
N ASP A 280 12.60 -0.67 12.06
CA ASP A 280 13.50 -0.55 13.21
C ASP A 280 13.45 0.85 13.86
N ILE A 281 12.39 1.63 13.60
CA ILE A 281 11.77 2.47 14.64
C ILE A 281 11.13 1.50 15.65
N GLY A 282 11.98 0.64 16.22
CA GLY A 282 11.62 -0.27 17.27
C GLY A 282 11.05 0.52 18.42
N LEU A 283 10.43 -0.20 19.35
CA LEU A 283 10.05 0.30 20.69
C LEU A 283 11.11 1.22 21.35
N ASN A 284 12.36 1.15 20.90
CA ASN A 284 13.49 1.99 21.32
C ASN A 284 13.40 3.48 20.90
N ASP A 285 12.74 3.87 19.81
CA ASP A 285 12.56 5.30 19.44
C ASP A 285 11.33 5.94 20.13
N LEU A 286 10.54 5.15 20.86
CA LEU A 286 9.55 5.66 21.82
C LEU A 286 10.18 6.13 23.14
N GLY A 287 11.52 6.21 23.21
CA GLY A 287 12.22 6.65 24.43
C GLY A 287 12.01 5.70 25.62
N LEU A 288 11.86 4.39 25.36
CA LEU A 288 11.73 3.37 26.40
C LEU A 288 13.06 2.88 26.98
N ASP A 289 14.17 3.52 26.62
CA ASP A 289 15.38 3.49 27.42
C ASP A 289 15.44 4.78 28.25
N ASP A 290 14.83 4.73 29.43
CA ASP A 290 15.39 5.47 30.56
C ASP A 290 15.43 4.53 31.77
N ASP A 291 16.65 4.33 32.24
CA ASP A 291 17.05 3.59 33.44
C ASP A 291 16.51 4.28 34.70
N ASP A 292 15.19 4.30 34.91
CA ASP A 292 14.61 4.73 36.18
C ASP A 292 13.56 3.73 36.71
N ASP A 293 13.88 3.17 37.88
CA ASP A 293 13.13 2.22 38.70
C ASP A 293 11.77 2.79 39.18
N ASP A 294 10.81 3.05 38.30
CA ASP A 294 9.44 3.40 38.69
C ASP A 294 8.41 2.40 38.12
N GLU A 295 8.14 1.36 38.90
CA GLU A 295 7.25 0.22 38.64
C GLU A 295 5.74 0.57 38.63
N GLU A 296 5.33 1.76 38.18
CA GLU A 296 3.91 2.17 38.19
C GLU A 296 3.35 2.75 36.87
N THR A 297 4.16 2.97 35.83
CA THR A 297 3.68 3.56 34.56
C THR A 297 3.37 2.54 33.45
N LEU A 298 3.94 1.34 33.49
CA LEU A 298 3.75 0.34 32.43
C LEU A 298 2.39 -0.40 32.51
N ALA A 299 1.69 -0.33 33.65
CA ALA A 299 0.43 -1.05 33.88
C ALA A 299 -0.82 -0.28 33.42
N GLY A 300 -0.67 0.96 32.90
CA GLY A 300 -1.77 1.88 32.59
C GLY A 300 -2.14 2.00 31.11
N MET A 301 -1.20 1.84 30.18
CA MET A 301 -1.46 2.04 28.75
C MET A 301 -2.07 0.80 28.06
N GLY A 302 -1.57 -0.41 28.34
CA GLY A 302 -2.11 -1.63 27.73
C GLY A 302 -3.55 -1.98 28.14
N ARG A 303 -3.95 -1.62 29.38
CA ARG A 303 -5.31 -1.89 29.87
C ARG A 303 -6.38 -0.97 29.29
N ARG A 304 -6.00 0.23 28.81
CA ARG A 304 -6.96 1.19 28.26
C ARG A 304 -7.31 0.87 26.82
N GLU A 305 -6.33 0.52 26.00
CA GLU A 305 -6.56 0.07 24.62
C GLU A 305 -7.24 -1.31 24.58
N GLU A 306 -6.89 -2.27 25.44
CA GLU A 306 -7.62 -3.54 25.53
C GLU A 306 -9.07 -3.32 25.99
N ALA A 307 -9.32 -2.45 26.96
CA ALA A 307 -10.68 -2.18 27.45
C ALA A 307 -11.53 -1.40 26.45
N GLU A 308 -10.92 -0.46 25.70
CA GLU A 308 -11.59 0.31 24.65
C GLU A 308 -11.89 -0.58 23.43
N MET A 309 -10.94 -1.41 23.00
CA MET A 309 -11.13 -2.38 21.90
C MET A 309 -12.14 -3.49 22.29
N THR A 310 -12.12 -3.95 23.54
CA THR A 310 -13.13 -4.89 24.06
C THR A 310 -14.51 -4.24 24.17
N ALA A 311 -14.59 -2.96 24.54
CA ALA A 311 -15.86 -2.22 24.59
C ALA A 311 -16.43 -1.97 23.18
N GLU A 312 -15.57 -1.70 22.18
CA GLU A 312 -15.98 -1.57 20.78
C GLU A 312 -16.43 -2.91 20.18
N LEU A 313 -15.72 -4.02 20.47
CA LEU A 313 -16.10 -5.36 20.05
C LEU A 313 -17.43 -5.81 20.70
N PHE A 314 -17.64 -5.46 21.97
CA PHE A 314 -18.89 -5.74 22.69
C PHE A 314 -20.04 -4.85 22.20
N GLY A 315 -19.77 -3.59 21.85
CA GLY A 315 -20.72 -2.68 21.21
C GLY A 315 -21.17 -3.18 19.83
N MET A 316 -20.22 -3.62 18.99
CA MET A 316 -20.49 -4.21 17.69
C MET A 316 -21.29 -5.52 17.82
N LYS A 317 -20.95 -6.37 18.79
CA LYS A 317 -21.69 -7.62 19.08
C LYS A 317 -23.11 -7.37 19.61
N THR A 318 -23.32 -6.29 20.36
CA THR A 318 -24.64 -5.93 20.88
C THR A 318 -25.52 -5.34 19.77
N ALA A 319 -24.96 -4.56 18.86
CA ALA A 319 -25.66 -4.04 17.68
C ALA A 319 -26.08 -5.17 16.72
N LEU A 320 -25.20 -6.15 16.49
CA LEU A 320 -25.51 -7.32 15.67
C LEU A 320 -26.62 -8.20 16.26
N MET A 321 -26.74 -8.25 17.60
CA MET A 321 -27.84 -8.94 18.28
C MET A 321 -29.14 -8.12 18.33
N GLN A 322 -29.06 -6.80 18.13
CA GLN A 322 -30.22 -5.90 18.19
C GLN A 322 -30.87 -5.69 16.82
N GLU A 323 -30.14 -5.95 15.72
CA GLU A 323 -30.65 -5.91 14.34
C GLU A 323 -31.39 -7.20 13.92
N GLU A 324 -31.37 -8.28 14.70
CA GLU A 324 -32.13 -9.51 14.42
C GLU A 324 -33.52 -9.58 15.09
N GLU A 325 -33.94 -8.56 15.87
CA GLU A 325 -35.24 -8.54 16.57
C GLU A 325 -36.31 -7.59 16.00
N GLU A 326 -36.05 -6.85 14.92
CA GLU A 326 -37.06 -5.97 14.30
C GLU A 326 -37.14 -6.10 12.77
N GLU A 327 -37.70 -7.19 12.26
CA GLU A 327 -38.60 -7.16 11.09
C GLU A 327 -39.36 -8.50 10.93
N GLU A 328 -40.62 -8.51 11.38
CA GLU A 328 -41.58 -9.55 10.98
C GLU A 328 -41.92 -9.41 9.49
N GLY A 329 -41.54 -10.41 8.69
CA GLY A 329 -42.38 -10.91 7.60
C GLY A 329 -41.78 -11.01 6.20
N HIS A 330 -41.15 -12.13 5.87
CA HIS A 330 -41.59 -13.05 4.80
C HIS A 330 -40.63 -14.25 4.68
N GLY A 331 -41.19 -15.44 4.46
CA GLY A 331 -40.54 -16.72 4.71
C GLY A 331 -39.34 -17.08 3.84
N PHE A 332 -38.34 -17.66 4.49
CA PHE A 332 -37.40 -18.61 3.92
C PHE A 332 -36.98 -19.57 5.04
N GLU A 333 -37.30 -20.86 4.92
CA GLU A 333 -36.78 -21.91 5.80
C GLU A 333 -35.50 -22.48 5.18
N PRO A 334 -34.36 -22.48 5.92
CA PRO A 334 -33.31 -23.46 5.71
C PRO A 334 -33.09 -24.34 6.96
N ASP A 335 -32.60 -25.55 6.68
CA ASP A 335 -32.62 -26.74 7.52
C ASP A 335 -31.93 -26.65 8.90
N ALA A 336 -32.53 -27.36 9.86
CA ALA A 336 -32.16 -27.42 11.27
C ALA A 336 -31.06 -28.46 11.57
N GLU A 337 -29.81 -28.24 11.15
CA GLU A 337 -28.67 -29.08 11.59
C GLU A 337 -27.36 -28.36 11.98
N ASP A 338 -27.27 -27.03 12.06
CA ASP A 338 -25.99 -26.36 12.43
C ASP A 338 -26.03 -25.38 13.62
N PHE A 339 -27.06 -25.46 14.47
CA PHE A 339 -27.08 -24.70 15.73
C PHE A 339 -26.44 -25.48 16.89
N MET A 340 -25.17 -25.17 17.19
CA MET A 340 -24.55 -25.56 18.46
C MET A 340 -25.34 -25.00 19.64
N MET A 341 -25.63 -25.84 20.63
CA MET A 341 -26.45 -25.48 21.79
C MET A 341 -25.72 -24.44 22.68
N PRO A 342 -26.38 -23.38 23.18
CA PRO A 342 -25.76 -22.31 23.99
C PRO A 342 -24.96 -22.79 25.23
N LYS A 343 -25.27 -23.98 25.75
CA LYS A 343 -24.55 -24.58 26.88
C LYS A 343 -23.16 -25.11 26.52
N GLN A 344 -22.91 -25.46 25.26
CA GLN A 344 -21.59 -25.92 24.81
C GLN A 344 -20.62 -24.75 24.61
N GLN A 345 -21.10 -23.62 24.05
CA GLN A 345 -20.32 -22.39 23.95
C GLN A 345 -19.94 -21.81 25.33
N ALA A 346 -20.84 -21.85 26.31
CA ALA A 346 -20.52 -21.40 27.67
C ALA A 346 -19.40 -22.24 28.33
N ALA A 347 -19.39 -23.54 28.08
CA ALA A 347 -18.35 -24.45 28.59
C ALA A 347 -16.98 -24.22 27.92
N GLU A 348 -16.95 -23.87 26.63
CA GLU A 348 -15.72 -23.52 25.92
C GLU A 348 -15.14 -22.19 26.40
N VAL A 349 -15.98 -21.18 26.66
CA VAL A 349 -15.55 -19.89 27.22
C VAL A 349 -14.98 -20.07 28.63
N GLU A 350 -15.61 -20.89 29.48
CA GLU A 350 -15.12 -21.18 30.83
C GLU A 350 -13.78 -21.96 30.82
N ASN A 351 -13.59 -22.83 29.82
CA ASN A 351 -12.32 -23.55 29.64
C ASN A 351 -11.19 -22.63 29.16
N LEU A 352 -11.51 -21.70 28.24
CA LEU A 352 -10.56 -20.69 27.75
C LEU A 352 -10.11 -19.75 28.88
N ASP A 353 -11.05 -19.30 29.71
CA ASP A 353 -10.78 -18.40 30.84
C ASP A 353 -9.91 -19.08 31.92
N ARG A 354 -10.19 -20.37 32.18
CA ARG A 354 -9.36 -21.20 33.08
C ARG A 354 -7.95 -21.44 32.53
N MET A 355 -7.81 -21.60 31.22
CA MET A 355 -6.53 -21.79 30.54
C MET A 355 -5.69 -20.51 30.59
N MET A 356 -6.33 -19.36 30.35
CA MET A 356 -5.71 -18.04 30.37
C MET A 356 -5.28 -17.65 31.78
N GLY A 357 -6.11 -17.92 32.80
CA GLY A 357 -5.75 -17.69 34.21
C GLY A 357 -4.54 -18.51 34.68
N ARG A 358 -4.40 -19.76 34.21
CA ARG A 358 -3.22 -20.60 34.51
C ARG A 358 -1.96 -20.09 33.83
N LEU A 359 -2.05 -19.60 32.59
CA LEU A 359 -0.92 -19.01 31.86
C LEU A 359 -0.45 -17.71 32.51
N MET A 360 -1.37 -16.86 32.98
CA MET A 360 -1.04 -15.63 33.69
C MET A 360 -0.33 -15.91 35.03
N ALA A 361 -0.78 -16.90 35.80
CA ALA A 361 -0.12 -17.28 37.05
C ALA A 361 1.32 -17.81 36.85
N VAL A 362 1.58 -18.51 35.74
CA VAL A 362 2.93 -18.99 35.38
C VAL A 362 3.81 -17.83 34.90
N LYS A 363 3.22 -16.86 34.18
CA LYS A 363 3.92 -15.63 33.79
C LYS A 363 4.38 -14.83 35.01
N GLU A 364 3.51 -14.67 36.00
CA GLU A 364 3.80 -13.96 37.25
C GLU A 364 4.90 -14.67 38.07
N GLN A 365 4.82 -15.99 38.22
CA GLN A 365 5.83 -16.77 38.96
C GLN A 365 7.20 -16.87 38.28
N SER A 366 7.26 -16.54 36.99
CA SER A 366 8.48 -16.65 36.20
C SER A 366 9.12 -15.30 35.89
N ALA A 367 8.51 -14.18 36.33
CA ALA A 367 8.97 -12.82 36.07
C ALA A 367 10.45 -12.59 36.46
N ASP A 368 10.88 -13.13 37.60
CA ASP A 368 12.23 -12.95 38.14
C ASP A 368 13.26 -14.00 37.68
N LEU A 369 12.89 -14.90 36.75
CA LEU A 369 13.77 -15.98 36.30
C LEU A 369 14.52 -15.64 35.00
N PRO A 370 15.75 -16.13 34.82
CA PRO A 370 16.48 -16.01 33.55
C PRO A 370 15.67 -16.57 32.38
N GLU A 371 15.77 -15.93 31.21
CA GLU A 371 14.92 -16.19 30.04
C GLU A 371 14.86 -17.67 29.60
N GLY A 372 15.97 -18.39 29.71
CA GLY A 372 16.04 -19.82 29.41
C GLY A 372 15.24 -20.71 30.38
N GLN A 373 15.04 -20.28 31.63
CA GLN A 373 14.20 -20.97 32.61
C GLN A 373 12.71 -20.57 32.46
N ARG A 374 12.42 -19.31 32.13
CA ARG A 374 11.07 -18.84 31.77
C ARG A 374 10.47 -19.63 30.62
N LYS A 375 11.22 -19.76 29.52
CA LYS A 375 10.81 -20.55 28.34
C LYS A 375 10.53 -22.03 28.68
N ARG A 376 11.30 -22.61 29.60
CA ARG A 376 11.08 -24.00 30.07
C ARG A 376 9.83 -24.14 30.93
N MET A 377 9.58 -23.22 31.85
CA MET A 377 8.37 -23.25 32.70
C MET A 377 7.10 -23.01 31.89
N ALA A 378 7.12 -22.06 30.95
CA ALA A 378 5.99 -21.82 30.04
C ALA A 378 5.69 -23.06 29.17
N ALA A 379 6.72 -23.66 28.56
CA ALA A 379 6.55 -24.88 27.77
C ALA A 379 6.04 -26.07 28.62
N GLN A 380 6.47 -26.18 29.87
CA GLN A 380 6.01 -27.23 30.78
C GLN A 380 4.56 -27.02 31.23
N ALA A 381 4.13 -25.77 31.45
CA ALA A 381 2.76 -25.42 31.79
C ALA A 381 1.79 -25.68 30.62
N VAL A 382 2.17 -25.33 29.39
CA VAL A 382 1.38 -25.64 28.18
C VAL A 382 1.24 -27.14 27.99
N ARG A 383 2.31 -27.91 28.25
CA ARG A 383 2.29 -29.37 28.13
C ARG A 383 1.44 -30.06 29.20
N GLN A 384 1.34 -29.49 30.40
CA GLN A 384 0.40 -29.93 31.44
C GLN A 384 -1.04 -29.59 31.08
N LEU A 385 -1.29 -28.38 30.54
CA LEU A 385 -2.61 -27.96 30.08
C LEU A 385 -3.16 -28.84 28.95
N MET A 386 -2.29 -29.29 28.04
CA MET A 386 -2.67 -30.22 26.95
C MET A 386 -2.92 -31.66 27.40
N ASN A 387 -2.43 -32.06 28.58
CA ASN A 387 -2.63 -33.41 29.14
C ASN A 387 -3.78 -33.52 30.14
N ASP A 388 -4.27 -32.37 30.65
CA ASP A 388 -5.38 -32.26 31.61
C ASP A 388 -6.73 -31.89 30.95
N GLY A 389 -6.78 -31.87 29.61
CA GLY A 389 -7.95 -31.52 28.78
C GLY A 389 -8.80 -32.72 28.37
#